data_AF-A0A645IEZ9-F1
#
_entry.id   AF-A0A645IEZ9-F1
#
_cell.length_a   1.000
_cell.length_b   1.000
_cell.length_c   1.000
_cell.angle_alpha   90.00
_cell.angle_beta   90.00
_cell.angle_gamma   90.00
#
_symmetry.space_group_name_H-M   'P 1'
#
loop_
_entity.id
_entity.type
_entity.pdbx_description
1 polymer ?
#
loop_
_entity_poly.entity_id
_entity_poly.type
_entity_poly.pdbx_seq_one_letter_code
_entity_poly.pdbx_strand_id
1 'polypeptide(L)'
;MAQQDITSAELGEYTYPGNLNTAIGLIRNAVSGEREDELFYNYLISVAPTQEARNIIITIRNDERKHNRMFRRIYFDLTGRRLPISTESQFEKPTSYCDGIKKALLGELAAVQRYRRIVFALQNRIS
;
A
#
# COMPACT_ATOMS: atom_id res chain seq x y z
N MET A 1 -15.08 10.19 19.29
CA MET A 1 -13.93 10.33 18.36
C MET A 1 -14.42 11.18 17.22
N ALA A 2 -13.94 12.42 17.13
CA ALA A 2 -14.41 13.35 16.11
C ALA A 2 -13.93 12.88 14.73
N GLN A 3 -14.87 12.68 13.81
CA GLN A 3 -14.61 12.61 12.38
C GLN A 3 -13.97 13.96 12.01
N GLN A 4 -12.68 13.97 11.65
CA GLN A 4 -12.11 15.16 11.04
C GLN A 4 -12.62 15.21 9.60
N ASP A 5 -13.53 16.16 9.35
CA ASP A 5 -14.01 16.48 8.02
C ASP A 5 -12.83 17.02 7.20
N ILE A 6 -12.51 16.29 6.13
CA ILE A 6 -11.50 16.67 5.15
C ILE A 6 -11.96 17.96 4.49
N THR A 7 -11.11 18.99 4.52
CA THR A 7 -11.49 20.32 4.00
C THR A 7 -11.49 20.34 2.47
N SER A 8 -12.30 21.21 1.88
CA SER A 8 -12.38 21.44 0.43
C SER A 8 -11.05 21.86 -0.21
N ALA A 9 -10.08 22.34 0.58
CA ALA A 9 -8.72 22.62 0.14
C ALA A 9 -7.86 21.34 -0.04
N GLU A 10 -8.04 20.32 0.80
CA GLU A 10 -7.36 19.02 0.66
C GLU A 10 -7.95 18.18 -0.49
N LEU A 11 -9.21 18.42 -0.85
CA LEU A 11 -9.87 17.84 -2.03
C LEU A 11 -9.45 18.51 -3.35
N GLY A 12 -8.85 19.72 -3.29
CA GLY A 12 -8.42 20.49 -4.46
C GLY A 12 -7.31 19.83 -5.30
N GLU A 13 -6.57 18.88 -4.74
CA GLU A 13 -5.59 18.05 -5.47
C GLU A 13 -6.21 16.88 -6.26
N TYR A 14 -7.53 16.65 -6.12
CA TYR A 14 -8.21 15.45 -6.62
C TYR A 14 -9.29 15.73 -7.67
N THR A 15 -9.23 16.88 -8.35
CA THR A 15 -10.18 17.22 -9.43
C THR A 15 -9.60 16.90 -10.82
N TYR A 16 -10.47 16.43 -11.71
CA TYR A 16 -10.16 16.19 -13.13
C TYR A 16 -9.90 17.55 -13.84
N PRO A 17 -9.00 17.62 -14.85
CA PRO A 17 -8.18 16.56 -15.46
C PRO A 17 -6.78 16.36 -14.85
N GLY A 18 -6.42 17.09 -13.78
CA GLY A 18 -5.04 17.11 -13.25
C GLY A 18 -4.58 15.83 -12.54
N ASN A 19 -5.47 14.87 -12.29
CA ASN A 19 -5.25 13.79 -11.32
C ASN A 19 -4.65 12.49 -11.91
N LEU A 20 -4.56 12.31 -13.24
CA LEU A 20 -4.03 11.08 -13.85
C LEU A 20 -2.55 10.83 -13.50
N ASN A 21 -1.69 11.84 -13.66
CA ASN A 21 -0.28 11.71 -13.37
C ASN A 21 -0.04 11.46 -11.88
N THR A 22 -0.83 12.11 -11.02
CA THR A 22 -0.85 11.87 -9.58
C THR A 22 -1.23 10.42 -9.26
N ALA A 23 -2.30 9.89 -9.86
CA ALA A 23 -2.70 8.50 -9.70
C ALA A 23 -1.60 7.52 -10.14
N ILE A 24 -0.97 7.75 -11.31
CA ILE A 24 0.14 6.93 -11.80
C ILE A 24 1.30 6.94 -10.80
N GLY A 25 1.63 8.12 -10.24
CA GLY A 25 2.66 8.27 -9.21
C GLY A 25 2.31 7.49 -7.94
N LEU A 26 1.08 7.62 -7.44
CA LEU A 26 0.60 6.89 -6.27
C LEU A 26 0.61 5.38 -6.47
N ILE A 27 0.19 4.89 -7.64
CA ILE A 27 0.21 3.46 -7.99
C ILE A 27 1.66 2.95 -8.05
N ARG A 28 2.59 3.72 -8.63
CA ARG A 28 4.01 3.37 -8.63
C ARG A 28 4.56 3.26 -7.22
N ASN A 29 4.21 4.21 -6.34
CA ASN A 29 4.64 4.18 -4.95
C ASN A 29 4.03 2.99 -4.18
N ALA A 30 2.76 2.66 -4.45
CA ALA A 30 2.11 1.49 -3.87
C ALA A 30 2.86 0.20 -4.24
N VAL A 31 3.30 0.04 -5.49
CA VAL A 31 4.12 -1.12 -5.90
C VAL A 31 5.41 -1.26 -5.08
N SER A 32 6.05 -0.16 -4.68
CA SER A 32 7.24 -0.21 -3.82
C SER A 32 6.87 -0.49 -2.36
N GLY A 33 5.84 0.16 -1.83
CA GLY A 33 5.36 -0.05 -0.45
C GLY A 33 4.94 -1.49 -0.20
N GLU A 34 4.13 -2.06 -1.09
CA GLU A 34 3.70 -3.47 -1.04
C GLU A 34 4.87 -4.47 -1.03
N ARG A 35 6.00 -4.10 -1.66
CA ARG A 35 7.22 -4.93 -1.64
C ARG A 35 7.95 -4.81 -0.30
N GLU A 36 7.99 -3.62 0.27
CA GLU A 36 8.56 -3.37 1.60
C GLU A 36 7.74 -4.11 2.68
N ASP A 37 6.41 -4.03 2.60
CA ASP A 37 5.49 -4.71 3.52
C ASP A 37 5.65 -6.23 3.41
N GLU A 38 5.79 -6.80 2.19
CA GLU A 38 6.09 -8.22 2.01
C GLU A 38 7.37 -8.64 2.77
N LEU A 39 8.44 -7.85 2.69
CA LEU A 39 9.70 -8.13 3.38
C LEU A 39 9.57 -7.99 4.89
N PHE A 40 8.88 -6.96 5.35
CA PHE A 40 8.58 -6.73 6.76
C PHE A 40 7.77 -7.90 7.34
N TYR A 41 6.73 -8.35 6.66
CA TYR A 41 5.94 -9.51 7.10
C TYR A 41 6.72 -10.82 7.04
N ASN A 42 7.63 -11.02 6.08
CA ASN A 42 8.54 -12.17 6.10
C ASN A 42 9.40 -12.19 7.37
N TYR A 43 9.86 -11.02 7.83
CA TYR A 43 10.56 -10.93 9.11
C TYR A 43 9.63 -11.25 10.29
N LEU A 44 8.43 -10.67 10.36
CA LEU A 44 7.49 -10.97 11.45
C LEU A 44 7.12 -12.45 11.51
N ILE A 45 6.96 -13.12 10.36
CA ILE A 45 6.76 -14.57 10.28
C ILE A 45 7.93 -15.32 10.93
N SER A 46 9.17 -14.87 10.70
CA SER A 46 10.38 -15.52 11.23
C SER A 46 10.53 -15.40 12.75
N VAL A 47 9.99 -14.33 13.34
CA VAL A 47 10.07 -14.05 14.78
C VAL A 47 8.74 -14.23 15.51
N ALA A 48 7.72 -14.79 14.86
CA ALA A 48 6.40 -14.99 15.45
C ALA A 48 6.48 -15.97 16.64
N PRO A 49 5.85 -15.65 17.80
CA PRO A 49 5.99 -16.44 19.01
C PRO A 49 5.18 -17.73 19.00
N THR A 50 4.16 -17.83 18.14
CA THR A 50 3.28 -19.01 18.03
C THR A 50 3.00 -19.34 16.57
N GLN A 51 2.63 -20.61 16.31
CA GLN A 51 2.24 -21.06 14.98
C GLN A 51 0.98 -20.35 14.48
N GLU A 52 0.03 -20.07 15.37
CA GLU A 52 -1.18 -19.31 15.04
C GLU A 52 -0.83 -17.90 14.57
N ALA A 53 -0.02 -17.17 15.33
CA ALA A 53 0.44 -15.83 14.96
C ALA A 53 1.19 -15.86 13.62
N ARG A 54 2.08 -16.85 13.43
CA ARG A 54 2.78 -17.06 12.15
C ARG A 54 1.83 -17.25 10.98
N ASN A 55 0.79 -18.06 11.15
CA ASN A 55 -0.20 -18.32 10.11
C ASN A 55 -1.01 -17.07 9.74
N ILE A 56 -1.39 -16.25 10.72
CA ILE A 56 -2.07 -14.97 10.49
C ILE A 56 -1.17 -14.02 9.68
N ILE A 57 0.10 -13.86 10.05
CA ILE A 57 0.99 -12.96 9.30
C ILE A 57 1.25 -13.49 7.87
N ILE A 58 1.25 -14.81 7.67
CA ILE A 58 1.33 -15.41 6.33
C ILE A 58 0.16 -14.98 5.45
N THR A 59 -1.07 -14.92 5.98
CA THR A 59 -2.23 -14.50 5.18
C THR A 59 -2.11 -13.03 4.77
N ILE A 60 -1.70 -12.15 5.69
CA ILE A 60 -1.49 -10.72 5.42
C ILE A 60 -0.41 -10.52 4.34
N ARG A 61 0.77 -11.12 4.50
CA ARG A 61 1.84 -11.06 3.48
C ARG A 61 1.36 -11.54 2.10
N ASN A 62 0.50 -12.55 2.06
CA ASN A 62 -0.02 -13.06 0.79
C ASN A 62 -0.98 -12.07 0.12
N ASP A 63 -1.67 -11.22 0.89
CA ASP A 63 -2.49 -10.13 0.37
C ASP A 63 -1.60 -9.01 -0.19
N GLU A 64 -0.50 -8.63 0.48
CA GLU A 64 0.45 -7.65 -0.11
C GLU A 64 1.03 -8.10 -1.45
N ARG A 65 1.31 -9.40 -1.57
CA ARG A 65 1.72 -9.98 -2.86
C ARG A 65 0.64 -9.85 -3.93
N LYS A 66 -0.64 -9.98 -3.57
CA LYS A 66 -1.76 -9.78 -4.51
C LYS A 66 -1.90 -8.30 -4.86
N HIS A 67 -1.85 -7.41 -3.88
CA HIS A 67 -1.91 -5.96 -4.08
C HIS A 67 -0.77 -5.48 -5.00
N ASN A 68 0.47 -5.94 -4.78
CA ASN A 68 1.60 -5.63 -5.65
C ASN A 68 1.34 -5.99 -7.12
N ARG A 69 0.86 -7.22 -7.36
CA ARG A 69 0.50 -7.69 -8.72
C ARG A 69 -0.61 -6.84 -9.33
N MET A 70 -1.63 -6.49 -8.54
CA MET A 70 -2.73 -5.65 -8.96
C MET A 70 -2.25 -4.26 -9.36
N PHE A 71 -1.47 -3.57 -8.52
CA PHE A 71 -0.97 -2.23 -8.83
C PHE A 71 -0.05 -2.22 -10.06
N ARG A 72 0.79 -3.23 -10.22
CA ARG A 72 1.60 -3.39 -11.45
C ARG A 72 0.74 -3.55 -12.69
N ARG A 73 -0.36 -4.30 -12.59
CA ARG A 73 -1.30 -4.48 -13.69
C ARG A 73 -1.99 -3.17 -14.04
N ILE A 74 -2.54 -2.46 -13.04
CA ILE A 74 -3.18 -1.15 -13.24
C ILE A 74 -2.19 -0.15 -13.86
N TYR A 75 -0.96 -0.09 -13.35
CA TYR A 75 0.08 0.78 -13.91
C TYR A 75 0.35 0.48 -15.39
N PHE A 76 0.47 -0.80 -15.74
CA PHE A 76 0.67 -1.21 -17.14
C PHE A 76 -0.53 -0.82 -18.00
N ASP A 77 -1.76 -1.11 -17.54
CA ASP A 77 -2.98 -0.79 -18.29
C ASP A 77 -3.14 0.73 -18.52
N LEU A 78 -2.66 1.56 -17.58
CA LEU A 78 -2.70 3.03 -17.70
C LEU A 78 -1.56 3.64 -18.54
N THR A 79 -0.41 2.98 -18.64
CA THR A 79 0.82 3.60 -19.20
C THR A 79 1.45 2.84 -20.36
N GLY A 80 1.05 1.59 -20.59
CA GLY A 80 1.69 0.65 -21.51
C GLY A 80 3.09 0.19 -21.07
N ARG A 81 3.59 0.62 -19.90
CA ARG A 81 4.96 0.34 -19.43
C ARG A 81 4.95 -0.62 -18.24
N ARG A 82 5.92 -1.54 -18.21
CA ARG A 82 6.14 -2.42 -17.06
C ARG A 82 7.09 -1.75 -16.08
N LEU A 83 6.75 -1.77 -14.79
CA LEU A 83 7.66 -1.35 -13.73
C LEU A 83 8.71 -2.45 -13.48
N PRO A 84 9.97 -2.09 -13.18
CA PRO A 84 11.00 -3.04 -12.83
C PRO A 84 10.63 -3.79 -11.54
N ILE A 85 11.20 -4.99 -11.38
CA ILE A 85 11.17 -5.72 -10.11
C ILE A 85 12.21 -5.05 -9.22
N SER A 86 11.76 -4.41 -8.13
CA SER A 86 12.69 -3.82 -7.18
C SER A 86 13.34 -4.94 -6.36
N THR A 87 14.66 -5.06 -6.47
CA THR A 87 15.49 -5.99 -5.69
C THR A 87 16.02 -5.35 -4.40
N GLU A 88 15.99 -4.03 -4.28
CA GLU A 88 16.63 -3.26 -3.22
C GLU A 88 15.63 -2.60 -2.25
N SER A 89 14.56 -3.31 -1.88
CA SER A 89 13.69 -2.83 -0.82
C SER A 89 14.31 -3.18 0.53
N GLN A 90 14.55 -2.16 1.35
CA GLN A 90 14.98 -2.30 2.72
C GLN A 90 13.81 -1.92 3.61
N PHE A 91 13.55 -2.73 4.64
CA PHE A 91 12.60 -2.40 5.70
C PHE A 91 13.37 -2.26 7.01
N GLU A 92 12.85 -1.44 7.91
CA GLU A 92 13.41 -1.30 9.25
C GLU A 92 12.84 -2.38 10.18
N LYS A 93 13.73 -3.18 10.78
CA LYS A 93 13.34 -4.21 11.74
C LYS A 93 12.78 -3.57 13.02
N PRO A 94 11.61 -4.02 13.49
CA PRO A 94 11.05 -3.55 14.75
C PRO A 94 11.85 -4.08 15.94
N THR A 95 11.85 -3.31 17.02
CA THR A 95 12.52 -3.61 18.31
C THR A 95 11.98 -4.88 18.98
N SER A 96 10.70 -5.19 18.77
CA SER A 96 10.06 -6.40 19.27
C SER A 96 8.98 -6.89 18.31
N TYR A 97 8.54 -8.14 18.48
CA TYR A 97 7.39 -8.65 17.72
C TYR A 97 6.13 -7.80 17.94
N CYS A 98 5.85 -7.40 19.18
CA CYS A 98 4.69 -6.57 19.52
C CYS A 98 4.75 -5.19 18.86
N ASP A 99 5.93 -4.55 18.84
CA ASP A 99 6.11 -3.28 18.14
C ASP A 99 5.96 -3.45 16.63
N GLY A 100 6.39 -4.60 16.11
CA GLY A 100 6.15 -5.01 14.73
C GLY A 100 4.66 -5.08 14.37
N ILE A 101 3.84 -5.69 15.23
CA ILE A 101 2.39 -5.76 15.04
C ILE A 101 1.74 -4.37 15.11
N LYS A 102 2.17 -3.51 16.04
CA LYS A 102 1.68 -2.12 16.09
C LYS A 102 2.03 -1.36 14.82
N LYS A 103 3.27 -1.49 14.33
CA LYS A 103 3.74 -0.87 13.08
C LYS A 103 2.94 -1.38 11.88
N ALA A 104 2.71 -2.69 11.79
CA ALA A 104 1.86 -3.30 10.76
C ALA A 104 0.47 -2.69 10.74
N LEU A 105 -0.23 -2.68 11.88
CA LEU A 105 -1.59 -2.17 11.99
C LEU A 105 -1.71 -0.70 11.54
N LEU A 106 -0.76 0.15 11.98
CA LEU A 106 -0.73 1.55 11.57
C LEU A 106 -0.39 1.71 10.08
N GLY A 107 0.49 0.86 9.55
CA GLY A 107 0.85 0.80 8.13
C GLY A 107 -0.36 0.49 7.25
N GLU A 108 -1.14 -0.53 7.61
CA GLU A 108 -2.36 -0.92 6.89
C GLU A 108 -3.43 0.18 6.90
N LEU A 109 -3.65 0.84 8.04
CA LEU A 109 -4.57 1.97 8.13
C LEU A 109 -4.14 3.13 7.23
N ALA A 110 -2.83 3.42 7.18
CA ALA A 110 -2.29 4.43 6.28
C ALA A 110 -2.39 4.01 4.80
N ALA A 111 -2.24 2.71 4.48
CA ALA A 111 -2.42 2.19 3.13
C ALA A 111 -3.86 2.39 2.64
N VAL A 112 -4.86 2.10 3.46
CA VAL A 112 -6.27 2.35 3.14
C VAL A 112 -6.51 3.82 2.78
N GLN A 113 -5.95 4.76 3.56
CA GLN A 113 -6.08 6.20 3.26
C GLN A 113 -5.40 6.57 1.93
N ARG A 114 -4.19 6.05 1.66
CA ARG A 114 -3.49 6.27 0.39
C ARG A 114 -4.25 5.70 -0.80
N TYR A 115 -4.81 4.50 -0.69
CA TYR A 115 -5.50 3.84 -1.80
C TYR A 115 -6.84 4.49 -2.13
N ARG A 116 -7.51 5.10 -1.16
CA ARG A 116 -8.67 5.98 -1.43
C ARG A 116 -8.32 7.13 -2.36
N ARG A 117 -7.14 7.75 -2.22
CA ARG A 117 -6.67 8.83 -3.11
C ARG A 117 -6.49 8.32 -4.55
N ILE A 118 -5.99 7.09 -4.72
CA ILE A 118 -5.91 6.43 -6.04
C ILE A 118 -7.31 6.27 -6.65
N VAL A 119 -8.27 5.74 -5.87
CA VAL A 119 -9.66 5.55 -6.34
C VAL A 119 -10.30 6.87 -6.75
N PHE A 120 -10.23 7.91 -5.90
CA PHE A 120 -10.77 9.23 -6.24
C PHE A 120 -10.15 9.82 -7.52
N ALA A 121 -8.83 9.65 -7.69
CA ALA A 121 -8.13 10.10 -8.90
C ALA A 121 -8.55 9.33 -10.19
N LEU A 122 -9.23 8.19 -10.05
CA LEU A 122 -9.71 7.37 -11.17
C LEU A 122 -11.24 7.42 -11.38
N GLN A 123 -12.01 7.95 -10.42
CA GLN A 123 -13.49 7.87 -10.41
C GLN A 123 -14.22 8.62 -11.54
N ASN A 124 -13.56 9.53 -12.27
CA ASN A 124 -14.19 10.28 -13.38
C ASN A 124 -13.81 9.74 -14.78
N ARG A 125 -13.66 8.42 -14.94
CA ARG A 125 -13.23 7.80 -16.22
C ARG A 125 -14.23 6.83 -16.83
N ILE A 126 -15.39 6.65 -16.20
CA ILE A 126 -16.51 5.95 -16.80
C ILE A 126 -17.41 7.05 -17.37
N SER A 127 -17.26 7.33 -18.65
CA SER A 127 -18.20 8.10 -19.48
C SER A 127 -19.00 7.15 -20.35
#